data_AF-A0A8T2UJL7-F1
#
_entry.id   AF-A0A8T2UJL7-F1
#
_cell.length_a   1.000
_cell.length_b   1.000
_cell.length_c   1.000
_cell.angle_alpha   90.00
_cell.angle_beta   90.00
_cell.angle_gamma   90.00
#
_symmetry.space_group_name_H-M   'P 1'
#
loop_
_entity.id
_entity.type
_entity.pdbx_description
1 polymer ?
#
loop_
_entity_poly.entity_id
_entity_poly.type
_entity_poly.pdbx_seq_one_letter_code
_entity_poly.pdbx_strand_id
1 'polypeptide(L)'
;MSSFLTSLDCHCDNSYVTRVQGDGLIISTTSGSTAYSLAAGGSMVHPQVPGILFTPICPHSLSFRPLILPEYVTLRVQVSPHSRGKAWASFDGKDRQELQAGDELQCTTSLWPVPTMCEMDSTQDFLRSVREGLHWNMRGAQSTDGPSEEHPINNT
;
A
#
# COMPACT_ATOMS: atom_id res chain seq x y z
N MET A 1 10.54 -20.31 4.99
CA MET A 1 10.67 -19.28 3.93
C MET A 1 11.04 -20.01 2.64
N SER A 2 10.24 -19.82 1.58
CA SER A 2 10.60 -20.33 0.24
C SER A 2 11.72 -19.46 -0.32
N SER A 3 12.76 -20.08 -0.87
CA SER A 3 13.89 -19.38 -1.50
C SER A 3 13.59 -18.94 -2.95
N PHE A 4 12.37 -19.17 -3.43
CA PHE A 4 11.97 -18.90 -4.81
C PHE A 4 11.09 -17.65 -4.88
N LEU A 5 11.39 -16.79 -5.86
CA LEU A 5 10.55 -15.66 -6.24
C LEU A 5 9.15 -16.14 -6.65
N THR A 6 8.12 -15.53 -6.08
CA THR A 6 6.75 -15.73 -6.54
C THR A 6 6.59 -15.04 -7.90
N SER A 7 5.93 -15.73 -8.84
CA SER A 7 5.67 -15.21 -10.19
C SER A 7 4.16 -15.11 -10.39
N LEU A 8 3.64 -13.89 -10.45
CA LEU A 8 2.21 -13.62 -10.62
C LEU A 8 1.96 -12.91 -11.94
N ASP A 9 1.13 -13.48 -12.80
CA ASP A 9 0.68 -12.88 -14.04
C ASP A 9 -0.54 -12.00 -13.77
N CYS A 10 -0.42 -10.70 -14.06
CA CYS A 10 -1.45 -9.72 -13.73
C CYS A 10 -2.11 -9.16 -14.99
N HIS A 11 -3.44 -9.17 -14.99
CA HIS A 11 -4.28 -8.63 -16.04
C HIS A 11 -5.28 -7.62 -15.46
N CYS A 12 -5.59 -6.60 -16.25
CA CYS A 12 -6.64 -5.62 -15.99
C CYS A 12 -7.65 -5.74 -17.12
N ASP A 13 -8.86 -6.15 -16.79
CA ASP A 13 -9.87 -6.61 -17.74
C ASP A 13 -9.26 -7.64 -18.70
N ASN A 14 -9.23 -7.35 -19.99
CA ASN A 14 -8.66 -8.22 -21.02
C ASN A 14 -7.20 -7.89 -21.39
N SER A 15 -6.59 -6.92 -20.72
CA SER A 15 -5.25 -6.42 -21.02
C SER A 15 -4.23 -7.01 -20.06
N TYR A 16 -3.13 -7.55 -20.59
CA TYR A 16 -1.98 -7.92 -19.78
C TYR A 16 -1.30 -6.67 -19.22
N VAL A 17 -1.09 -6.62 -17.91
CA VAL A 17 -0.44 -5.50 -17.24
C VAL A 17 1.05 -5.78 -17.13
N THR A 18 1.40 -6.82 -16.37
CA THR A 18 2.80 -7.20 -16.11
C THR A 18 2.86 -8.52 -15.36
N ARG A 19 4.08 -9.05 -15.22
CA ARG A 19 4.40 -10.17 -14.35
C ARG A 19 5.10 -9.65 -13.11
N VAL A 20 4.52 -9.91 -11.95
CA VAL A 20 5.13 -9.60 -10.66
C VAL A 20 6.15 -10.68 -10.35
N GLN A 21 7.40 -10.28 -10.19
CA GLN A 21 8.49 -11.09 -9.66
C GLN A 21 9.01 -10.39 -8.42
N GLY A 22 8.73 -10.96 -7.25
CA GLY A 22 9.05 -10.35 -5.96
C GLY A 22 8.41 -11.12 -4.82
N ASP A 23 8.22 -10.41 -3.71
CA ASP A 23 7.56 -10.97 -2.52
C ASP A 23 6.04 -11.12 -2.74
N GLY A 24 5.44 -10.23 -3.54
CA GLY A 24 4.03 -10.33 -3.90
C GLY A 24 3.43 -9.05 -4.46
N LEU A 25 2.12 -8.97 -4.39
CA LEU A 25 1.31 -7.86 -4.88
C LEU A 25 0.21 -7.55 -3.86
N ILE A 26 -0.05 -6.26 -3.63
CA ILE A 26 -1.19 -5.77 -2.86
C ILE A 26 -2.19 -5.19 -3.84
N ILE A 27 -3.42 -5.68 -3.77
CA ILE A 27 -4.60 -5.04 -4.35
C ILE A 27 -5.40 -4.46 -3.18
N SER A 28 -5.64 -3.16 -3.19
CA SER A 28 -6.27 -2.46 -2.07
C SER A 28 -7.36 -1.50 -2.53
N THR A 29 -8.35 -1.28 -1.68
CA THR A 29 -9.30 -0.18 -1.82
C THR A 29 -8.62 1.14 -1.44
N THR A 30 -9.27 2.27 -1.76
CA THR A 30 -8.76 3.59 -1.33
C THR A 30 -8.71 3.76 0.18
N SER A 31 -9.63 3.13 0.94
CA SER A 31 -9.55 3.07 2.40
C SER A 31 -8.35 2.28 2.92
N GLY A 32 -7.93 1.22 2.21
CA GLY A 32 -6.74 0.43 2.55
C GLY A 32 -5.42 1.06 2.08
N SER A 33 -5.46 2.21 1.41
CA SER A 33 -4.27 2.92 0.92
C SER A 33 -3.30 3.35 2.02
N THR A 34 -3.81 3.54 3.25
CA THR A 34 -3.03 3.91 4.43
C THR A 34 -2.51 2.70 5.22
N ALA A 35 -2.88 1.48 4.83
CA ALA A 35 -2.47 0.24 5.47
C ALA A 35 -1.21 -0.34 4.81
N TYR A 36 -1.21 -1.62 4.46
CA TYR A 36 -0.02 -2.28 3.92
C TYR A 36 0.43 -1.71 2.57
N SER A 37 -0.50 -1.20 1.76
CA SER A 37 -0.17 -0.50 0.50
C SER A 37 0.77 0.69 0.75
N LEU A 38 0.52 1.51 1.79
CA LEU A 38 1.41 2.63 2.16
C LEU A 38 2.81 2.14 2.51
N ALA A 39 2.91 1.08 3.32
CA ALA A 39 4.19 0.52 3.74
C ALA A 39 5.00 -0.08 2.57
N ALA A 40 4.31 -0.57 1.52
CA ALA A 40 4.92 -1.06 0.29
C ALA A 40 5.27 0.07 -0.72
N GLY A 41 5.08 1.35 -0.33
CA GLY A 41 5.41 2.51 -1.17
C GLY A 41 4.25 3.04 -2.02
N GLY A 42 3.02 2.56 -1.78
CA GLY A 42 1.79 3.13 -2.34
C GLY A 42 1.50 4.54 -1.83
N SER A 43 0.61 5.25 -2.51
CA SER A 43 0.17 6.59 -2.10
C SER A 43 -1.00 6.52 -1.12
N MET A 44 -1.07 7.48 -0.18
CA MET A 44 -2.29 7.72 0.60
C MET A 44 -3.36 8.30 -0.32
N VAL A 45 -4.53 7.68 -0.35
CA VAL A 45 -5.66 8.09 -1.21
C VAL A 45 -6.86 8.37 -0.33
N HIS A 46 -7.55 9.47 -0.62
CA HIS A 46 -8.78 9.83 0.10
C HIS A 46 -9.87 8.76 -0.13
N PRO A 47 -10.60 8.29 0.90
CA PRO A 47 -11.56 7.18 0.76
C PRO A 47 -12.70 7.40 -0.24
N GLN A 48 -13.08 8.67 -0.50
CA GLN A 48 -14.10 9.00 -1.51
C GLN A 48 -13.59 8.96 -2.96
N VAL A 49 -12.28 8.79 -3.18
CA VAL A 49 -11.77 8.60 -4.55
C VAL A 49 -12.17 7.19 -4.99
N PRO A 50 -12.94 7.03 -6.08
CA PRO A 50 -13.25 5.72 -6.61
C PRO A 50 -12.01 5.13 -7.28
N GLY A 51 -11.49 4.03 -6.74
CA GLY A 51 -10.33 3.38 -7.36
C GLY A 51 -9.83 2.14 -6.62
N ILE A 52 -9.03 1.37 -7.34
CA ILE A 52 -8.31 0.20 -6.86
C ILE A 52 -6.82 0.51 -6.92
N LEU A 53 -6.12 0.32 -5.81
CA LEU A 53 -4.68 0.45 -5.73
C LEU A 53 -4.01 -0.89 -6.08
N PHE A 54 -3.01 -0.81 -6.94
CA PHE A 54 -2.16 -1.93 -7.34
C PHE A 54 -0.73 -1.61 -6.90
N THR A 55 -0.23 -2.28 -5.86
CA THR A 55 1.06 -1.95 -5.22
C THR A 55 1.95 -3.19 -5.12
N PRO A 56 3.06 -3.27 -5.87
CA PRO A 56 3.97 -4.41 -5.77
C PRO A 56 4.72 -4.43 -4.44
N ILE A 57 5.00 -5.61 -3.89
CA ILE A 57 5.80 -5.80 -2.67
C ILE A 57 7.22 -6.20 -3.08
N CYS A 58 8.20 -5.35 -2.75
CA CYS A 58 9.62 -5.56 -3.04
C CYS A 58 9.87 -6.10 -4.47
N PRO A 59 9.40 -5.41 -5.52
CA PRO A 59 9.54 -5.92 -6.88
C PRO A 59 11.01 -6.00 -7.27
N HIS A 60 11.40 -7.07 -7.96
CA HIS A 60 12.76 -7.23 -8.49
C HIS A 60 13.04 -6.32 -9.71
N SER A 61 12.11 -5.42 -10.04
CA SER A 61 12.23 -4.40 -11.09
C SER A 61 12.05 -3.01 -10.49
N LEU A 62 13.02 -2.12 -10.73
CA LEU A 62 13.02 -0.74 -10.24
C LEU A 62 11.96 0.16 -10.92
N SER A 63 11.48 -0.23 -12.10
CA SER A 63 10.44 0.51 -12.83
C SER A 63 9.03 0.14 -12.39
N PHE A 64 8.88 -0.86 -11.52
CA PHE A 64 7.57 -1.33 -11.10
C PHE A 64 7.00 -0.45 -9.99
N ARG A 65 6.31 0.61 -10.41
CA ARG A 65 5.69 1.59 -9.50
C ARG A 65 4.24 1.23 -9.18
N PRO A 66 3.72 1.63 -8.02
CA PRO A 66 2.30 1.50 -7.69
C PRO A 66 1.41 2.21 -8.71
N LEU A 67 0.22 1.68 -8.95
CA LEU A 67 -0.79 2.24 -9.84
C LEU A 67 -2.11 2.43 -9.08
N ILE A 68 -2.88 3.44 -9.50
CA ILE A 68 -4.29 3.61 -9.11
C ILE A 68 -5.10 3.41 -10.37
N LEU A 69 -6.00 2.43 -10.33
CA LEU A 69 -6.88 2.06 -11.44
C LEU A 69 -8.33 2.46 -11.13
N PRO A 70 -9.16 2.70 -12.14
CA PRO A 70 -10.59 2.98 -11.94
C PRO A 70 -11.29 1.82 -11.22
N GLU A 71 -12.30 2.12 -10.38
CA GLU A 71 -13.00 1.11 -9.58
C GLU A 71 -13.79 0.07 -10.40
N TYR A 72 -14.12 0.39 -11.65
CA TYR A 72 -14.92 -0.47 -12.52
C TYR A 72 -14.09 -1.57 -13.19
N VAL A 73 -12.76 -1.55 -13.09
CA VAL A 73 -11.91 -2.57 -13.73
C VAL A 73 -11.91 -3.86 -12.93
N THR A 74 -11.71 -4.97 -13.63
CA THR A 74 -11.47 -6.28 -13.04
C THR A 74 -9.98 -6.59 -13.04
N LEU A 75 -9.40 -6.79 -11.86
CA LEU A 75 -8.04 -7.28 -11.76
C LEU A 75 -8.03 -8.81 -11.69
N ARG A 76 -7.15 -9.43 -12.47
CA ARG A 76 -6.90 -10.87 -12.42
C ARG A 76 -5.44 -11.12 -12.12
N VAL A 77 -5.18 -11.92 -11.10
CA VAL A 77 -3.83 -12.28 -10.64
C VAL A 77 -3.72 -13.79 -10.65
N GLN A 78 -2.98 -14.32 -11.61
CA GLN A 78 -2.77 -15.74 -11.76
C GLN A 78 -1.40 -16.14 -11.21
N VAL A 79 -1.33 -17.22 -10.44
CA VAL A 79 -0.06 -17.84 -10.10
C VAL A 79 0.50 -18.49 -11.36
N SER A 80 1.65 -18.02 -11.82
CA SER A 80 2.20 -18.50 -13.08
C SER A 80 2.41 -20.02 -13.03
N PRO A 81 2.03 -20.79 -14.08
CA PRO A 81 2.24 -22.24 -14.13
C PRO A 81 3.70 -22.66 -13.94
N HIS A 82 4.62 -21.76 -14.26
CA HIS A 82 6.07 -21.96 -14.13
C HIS A 82 6.62 -21.52 -12.77
N SER A 83 5.77 -21.04 -11.85
CA SER A 83 6.21 -20.63 -10.53
C SER A 83 6.65 -21.84 -9.72
N ARG A 84 7.87 -21.76 -9.18
CA ARG A 84 8.43 -22.77 -8.28
C ARG A 84 8.06 -22.55 -6.81
N GLY A 85 7.57 -21.35 -6.49
CA GLY A 85 7.17 -20.95 -5.14
C GLY A 85 5.68 -21.15 -4.91
N LYS A 86 5.31 -21.38 -3.65
CA LYS A 86 3.91 -21.33 -3.21
C LYS A 86 3.47 -19.87 -3.11
N ALA A 87 2.28 -19.55 -3.60
CA ALA A 87 1.66 -18.25 -3.41
C ALA A 87 0.58 -18.34 -2.30
N TRP A 88 0.37 -17.23 -1.61
CA TRP A 88 -0.65 -17.14 -0.56
C TRP A 88 -1.46 -15.87 -0.78
N ALA A 89 -2.78 -16.02 -0.75
CA ALA A 89 -3.72 -14.92 -0.70
C ALA A 89 -4.09 -14.63 0.76
N SER A 90 -4.22 -13.37 1.13
CA SER A 90 -4.76 -12.95 2.43
C SER A 90 -5.68 -11.76 2.20
N PHE A 91 -6.80 -11.74 2.91
CA PHE A 91 -7.83 -10.73 2.78
C PHE A 91 -7.88 -9.93 4.08
N ASP A 92 -7.62 -8.62 4.01
CA ASP A 92 -7.53 -7.72 5.17
C ASP A 92 -6.62 -8.22 6.30
N GLY A 93 -5.53 -8.90 5.93
CA GLY A 93 -4.54 -9.46 6.87
C GLY A 93 -4.99 -10.73 7.58
N LYS A 94 -6.15 -11.29 7.21
CA LYS A 94 -6.71 -12.54 7.75
C LYS A 94 -6.82 -13.60 6.65
N ASP A 95 -7.25 -14.80 7.07
CA ASP A 95 -7.67 -15.90 6.20
C ASP A 95 -6.71 -16.20 5.05
N ARG A 96 -5.51 -16.70 5.42
CA ARG A 96 -4.50 -17.09 4.45
C ARG A 96 -4.92 -18.34 3.68
N GLN A 97 -5.13 -18.18 2.38
CA GLN A 97 -5.42 -19.27 1.47
C GLN A 97 -4.17 -19.56 0.62
N GLU A 98 -3.75 -20.82 0.56
CA GLU A 98 -2.69 -21.25 -0.37
C GLU A 98 -3.26 -21.27 -1.80
N LEU A 99 -2.51 -20.70 -2.75
CA LEU A 99 -2.81 -20.72 -4.17
C LEU A 99 -1.82 -21.66 -4.88
N GLN A 100 -2.35 -22.54 -5.73
CA GLN A 100 -1.59 -23.45 -6.56
C GLN A 100 -1.22 -22.81 -7.90
N ALA A 101 -0.23 -23.39 -8.58
CA ALA A 101 0.14 -22.95 -9.92
C ALA A 101 -1.04 -23.10 -10.89
N GLY A 102 -1.37 -22.02 -11.58
CA GLY A 102 -2.55 -21.94 -12.46
C GLY A 102 -3.80 -21.34 -11.81
N ASP A 103 -3.88 -21.28 -10.47
CA ASP A 103 -4.99 -20.62 -9.78
C ASP A 103 -5.00 -19.12 -10.09
N GLU A 104 -6.21 -18.56 -10.25
CA GLU A 104 -6.45 -17.16 -10.55
C GLU A 104 -7.32 -16.53 -9.46
N LEU A 105 -6.87 -15.37 -8.95
CA LEU A 105 -7.67 -14.48 -8.15
C LEU A 105 -8.26 -13.39 -9.02
N GLN A 106 -9.58 -13.22 -8.94
CA GLN A 106 -10.28 -12.11 -9.58
C GLN A 106 -10.75 -11.11 -8.51
N CYS A 107 -10.35 -9.86 -8.66
CA CYS A 107 -10.68 -8.77 -7.74
C CYS A 107 -11.50 -7.72 -8.48
N THR A 108 -12.66 -7.39 -7.92
CA THR A 108 -13.57 -6.34 -8.42
C THR A 108 -14.10 -5.52 -7.25
N THR A 109 -14.51 -4.29 -7.51
CA THR A 109 -15.16 -3.46 -6.50
C THR A 109 -16.51 -4.07 -6.11
N SER A 110 -16.76 -4.20 -4.81
CA SER A 110 -18.02 -4.73 -4.28
C SER A 110 -19.19 -3.80 -4.55
N LEU A 111 -20.37 -4.38 -4.84
CA LEU A 111 -21.64 -3.64 -4.91
C LEU A 111 -22.16 -3.21 -3.54
N TRP A 112 -21.56 -3.73 -2.46
CA TRP A 112 -21.96 -3.48 -1.07
C TRP A 112 -20.81 -2.81 -0.32
N PRO A 113 -20.67 -1.48 -0.42
CA PRO A 113 -19.65 -0.76 0.33
C PRO A 113 -19.99 -0.77 1.81
N VAL A 114 -18.96 -0.79 2.66
CA VAL A 114 -19.13 -0.68 4.12
C VAL A 114 -19.36 0.79 4.47
N PRO A 115 -20.52 1.17 5.05
CA PRO A 115 -20.78 2.55 5.44
C PRO A 115 -19.89 2.94 6.63
N THR A 116 -19.17 4.05 6.48
CA THR A 116 -18.33 4.62 7.55
C THR A 116 -19.00 5.86 8.12
N MET A 117 -19.13 5.93 9.44
CA MET A 117 -19.62 7.13 10.12
C MET A 117 -18.48 8.14 10.26
N CYS A 118 -18.76 9.39 9.89
CA CYS A 118 -17.84 10.52 10.08
C CYS A 118 -18.22 11.26 11.36
N GLU A 119 -17.22 11.74 12.10
CA GLU A 119 -17.45 12.64 13.24
C GLU A 119 -17.81 14.04 12.75
N MET A 120 -17.10 14.51 11.72
CA MET A 120 -17.46 15.71 10.96
C MET A 120 -17.85 15.32 9.54
N ASP A 121 -17.02 15.63 8.56
CA ASP A 121 -17.14 15.14 7.20
C ASP A 121 -15.95 14.26 6.81
N SER A 122 -16.11 13.48 5.73
CA SER A 122 -15.10 12.52 5.29
C SER A 122 -13.73 13.15 4.99
N THR A 123 -13.70 14.39 4.49
CA THR A 123 -12.46 15.07 4.14
C THR A 123 -11.75 15.58 5.38
N GLN A 124 -12.47 16.23 6.29
CA GLN A 124 -11.90 16.67 7.55
C GLN A 124 -11.41 15.50 8.39
N ASP A 125 -12.18 14.41 8.48
CA ASP A 125 -11.79 13.22 9.22
C ASP A 125 -10.55 12.56 8.61
N PHE A 126 -10.49 12.41 7.29
CA PHE A 126 -9.30 11.89 6.61
C PHE A 126 -8.06 12.73 6.87
N LEU A 127 -8.14 14.06 6.66
CA LEU A 127 -6.99 14.96 6.86
C LEU A 127 -6.52 14.95 8.31
N ARG A 128 -7.47 14.90 9.26
CA ARG A 128 -7.17 14.75 10.68
C ARG A 128 -6.47 13.43 10.97
N SER A 129 -6.96 12.30 10.45
CA SER A 129 -6.31 10.98 10.62
C SER A 129 -4.88 10.96 10.06
N VAL A 130 -4.65 11.62 8.92
CA VAL A 130 -3.30 11.73 8.34
C VAL A 130 -2.38 12.59 9.22
N ARG A 131 -2.87 13.74 9.72
CA ARG A 131 -2.09 14.64 10.57
C ARG A 131 -1.79 14.06 11.95
N GLU A 132 -2.79 13.48 12.60
CA GLU A 132 -2.74 13.08 14.01
C GLU A 132 -2.40 11.60 14.17
N GLY A 133 -2.87 10.73 13.27
CA GLY A 133 -2.62 9.30 13.33
C GLY A 133 -1.29 8.90 12.67
N LEU A 134 -0.98 9.46 11.50
CA LEU A 134 0.26 9.15 10.77
C LEU A 134 1.39 10.15 11.03
N HIS A 135 1.12 11.22 11.78
CA HIS A 135 2.05 12.32 12.03
C HIS A 135 2.76 12.82 10.76
N TRP A 136 2.00 12.84 9.66
CA TRP A 136 2.58 13.02 8.33
C TRP A 136 3.32 14.35 8.23
N ASN A 137 4.63 14.27 7.93
CA ASN A 137 5.54 15.39 7.76
C ASN A 137 5.61 16.37 8.95
N MET A 138 5.32 15.92 10.18
CA MET A 138 5.57 16.71 11.37
C MET A 138 7.07 16.70 11.72
N ARG A 139 7.68 17.89 11.76
CA ARG A 139 9.03 18.08 12.28
C ARG A 139 8.95 18.50 13.75
N GLY A 140 9.65 17.79 14.63
CA GLY A 140 9.91 18.31 15.97
C GLY A 140 10.67 19.64 15.87
N ALA A 141 10.33 20.62 16.71
CA ALA A 141 11.13 21.82 16.82
C ALA A 141 12.58 21.41 17.16
N GLN A 142 13.54 21.77 16.30
CA GLN A 142 14.94 21.57 16.63
C GLN A 142 15.26 22.39 17.88
N SER A 143 15.65 21.72 18.97
CA SER A 143 16.27 22.41 20.10
C SER A 143 17.54 23.08 19.59
N THR A 144 17.65 24.40 19.78
CA THR A 144 18.86 25.16 19.54
C THR A 144 19.88 24.83 20.63
N ASP A 145 20.49 23.65 20.57
CA ASP A 145 21.72 23.35 21.32
C ASP A 145 22.92 23.88 20.51
N GLY A 146 23.02 25.20 20.46
CA GLY A 146 24.30 25.86 20.17
C GLY A 146 25.13 25.87 21.45
N PRO A 147 26.47 25.71 21.38
CA PRO A 147 27.30 25.79 22.57
C PRO A 147 27.14 27.17 23.19
N SER A 148 26.81 27.22 24.49
CA SER A 148 26.83 28.46 25.25
C SER A 148 28.27 28.98 25.28
N GLU A 149 28.55 30.06 24.54
CA GLU A 149 29.79 30.80 24.67
C GLU A 149 29.89 31.35 26.10
N GLU A 150 30.69 30.71 26.94
CA GLU A 150 31.20 31.33 28.17
C GLU A 150 32.10 32.50 27.77
N HIS A 151 31.62 33.73 27.98
CA HIS A 151 32.45 34.93 27.94
C HIS A 151 33.12 35.13 29.31
N PRO A 152 34.46 35.13 29.41
CA PRO A 152 35.16 35.50 30.63
C PRO A 152 35.48 37.01 30.62
N ILE A 153 35.00 37.77 31.60
CA ILE A 153 35.52 39.10 32.04
C ILE A 153 34.60 39.63 33.17
N ASN A 154 35.02 40.27 34.26
CA ASN A 154 36.32 40.59 34.85
C ASN A 154 36.09 41.08 36.30
N ASN A 155 37.14 41.00 37.12
CA ASN A 155 37.27 41.58 38.47
C ASN A 155 36.63 42.97 38.64
N THR A 156 35.97 43.18 39.78
CA THR A 156 36.17 44.36 40.65
C THR A 156 35.97 43.94 42.10
#